data_AF-A0A1V4M979-F1
#
_entry.id   AF-A0A1V4M979-F1
#
_cell.length_a   1.000
_cell.length_b   1.000
_cell.length_c   1.000
_cell.angle_alpha   90.00
_cell.angle_beta   90.00
_cell.angle_gamma   90.00
#
_symmetry.space_group_name_H-M   'P 1'
#
loop_
_entity.id
_entity.type
_entity.pdbx_description
1 polymer ?
#
loop_
_entity_poly.entity_id
_entity_poly.type
_entity_poly.pdbx_seq_one_letter_code
_entity_poly.pdbx_strand_id
1 'polypeptide(L)'
;MVREKNEADQDLDRLLDDLEYIKKAVSKRNNIFNFMEVAKAIRLAALLSGLLIIFISTVLYLLIRQYGSYHLMPGQTRLYLYLYIALAIIFIAVLKLRSFLRKAREIDSTITLRDLVAAIYTSHFIEIMIPFLIVLVGVPLYLSTASLDRLILPFTAIIFGLLCFAISGLLYFRSLLFLGGWLLLAGFTFLFWLPGLHELFQVIISFGLGFLVMGAAGYIRSSREE
;
A
#
# COMPACT_ATOMS: atom_id res chain seq x y z
N MET A 1 33.40 -1.30 -55.70
CA MET A 1 33.94 -0.71 -54.46
C MET A 1 33.13 0.48 -53.93
N VAL A 2 32.78 1.52 -54.70
CA VAL A 2 31.95 2.64 -54.17
C VAL A 2 30.50 2.23 -53.88
N ARG A 3 29.92 1.29 -54.64
CA ARG A 3 28.55 0.80 -54.42
C ARG A 3 28.37 -0.05 -53.15
N GLU A 4 29.33 -0.92 -52.82
CA GLU A 4 29.26 -1.77 -51.61
C GLU A 4 29.31 -0.96 -50.31
N LYS A 5 30.04 0.15 -50.30
CA LYS A 5 30.14 0.99 -49.10
C LYS A 5 28.80 1.67 -48.77
N ASN A 6 28.00 1.98 -49.79
CA ASN A 6 26.70 2.63 -49.64
C ASN A 6 25.61 1.68 -49.11
N GLU A 7 25.69 0.39 -49.45
CA GLU A 7 24.76 -0.62 -48.92
C GLU A 7 25.02 -0.92 -47.45
N ALA A 8 26.29 -0.99 -47.04
CA ALA A 8 26.68 -1.18 -45.65
C ALA A 8 26.22 -0.04 -44.73
N ASP A 9 26.32 1.22 -45.21
CA ASP A 9 25.87 2.38 -44.44
C ASP A 9 24.33 2.40 -44.29
N GLN A 10 23.58 1.99 -45.33
CA GLN A 10 22.11 1.88 -45.26
C GLN A 10 21.63 0.78 -44.32
N ASP A 11 22.32 -0.36 -44.28
CA ASP A 11 21.98 -1.45 -43.36
C ASP A 11 22.31 -1.08 -41.91
N LEU A 12 23.38 -0.30 -41.68
CA LEU A 12 23.71 0.22 -40.36
C LEU A 12 22.62 1.17 -39.83
N ASP A 13 22.14 2.10 -40.67
CA ASP A 13 21.07 3.03 -40.30
C ASP A 13 19.76 2.31 -39.98
N ARG A 14 19.41 1.27 -40.75
CA ARG A 14 18.23 0.43 -40.46
C ARG A 14 18.35 -0.32 -39.12
N LEU A 15 19.52 -0.86 -38.82
CA LEU A 15 19.77 -1.54 -37.54
C LEU A 15 19.72 -0.58 -36.35
N LEU A 16 20.17 0.66 -36.53
CA LEU A 16 20.05 1.71 -35.51
C LEU A 16 18.59 2.09 -35.25
N ASP A 17 17.79 2.24 -36.30
CA ASP A 17 16.35 2.50 -36.19
C ASP A 17 15.63 1.35 -35.48
N ASP A 18 15.91 0.10 -35.86
CA ASP A 18 15.32 -1.08 -35.19
C ASP A 18 15.74 -1.18 -33.72
N LEU A 19 16.99 -0.86 -33.40
CA LEU A 19 17.46 -0.75 -32.01
C LEU A 19 16.71 0.35 -31.25
N GLU A 20 16.42 1.49 -31.89
CA GLU A 20 15.64 2.56 -31.28
C GLU A 20 14.18 2.13 -31.07
N TYR A 21 13.58 1.42 -32.03
CA TYR A 21 12.24 0.86 -31.89
C TYR A 21 12.18 -0.22 -30.80
N ILE A 22 13.16 -1.10 -30.71
CA ILE A 22 13.26 -2.10 -29.64
C ILE A 22 13.46 -1.38 -28.30
N LYS A 23 14.34 -0.38 -28.23
CA LYS A 23 14.56 0.41 -27.02
C LYS A 23 13.29 1.15 -26.61
N LYS A 24 12.54 1.74 -27.54
CA LYS A 24 11.24 2.38 -27.29
C LYS A 24 10.19 1.36 -26.89
N ALA A 25 10.12 0.20 -27.54
CA ALA A 25 9.16 -0.86 -27.22
C ALA A 25 9.44 -1.47 -25.83
N VAL A 26 10.71 -1.70 -25.50
CA VAL A 26 11.18 -2.19 -24.20
C VAL A 26 10.99 -1.11 -23.13
N SER A 27 11.32 0.15 -23.42
CA SER A 27 11.10 1.29 -22.51
C SER A 27 9.62 1.55 -22.26
N LYS A 28 8.75 1.38 -23.26
CA LYS A 28 7.30 1.53 -23.14
C LYS A 28 6.66 0.33 -22.42
N ARG A 29 7.34 -0.83 -22.42
CA ARG A 29 7.00 -2.00 -21.60
C ARG A 29 7.52 -1.92 -20.16
N ASN A 30 8.63 -1.22 -19.94
CA ASN A 30 9.17 -1.00 -18.60
C ASN A 30 8.27 0.00 -17.86
N ASN A 31 7.35 -0.56 -17.09
CA ASN A 31 6.41 0.14 -16.25
C ASN A 31 7.10 1.28 -15.48
N ILE A 32 6.57 2.51 -15.51
CA ILE A 32 7.15 3.71 -14.85
C ILE A 32 7.51 3.43 -13.38
N PHE A 33 6.78 2.50 -12.75
CA PHE A 33 7.00 2.02 -11.39
C PHE A 33 8.35 1.31 -11.16
N ASN A 34 8.99 0.77 -12.19
CA ASN A 34 10.32 0.14 -12.06
C ASN A 34 11.42 1.18 -11.84
N PHE A 35 11.21 2.42 -12.30
CA PHE A 35 12.17 3.52 -12.15
C PHE A 35 11.81 4.46 -11.00
N MET A 36 10.55 4.49 -10.59
CA MET A 36 10.12 5.27 -9.44
C MET A 36 10.43 4.55 -8.14
N GLU A 37 11.26 5.16 -7.30
CA GLU A 37 11.45 4.70 -5.92
C GLU A 37 10.19 4.96 -5.08
N VAL A 38 9.17 4.13 -5.26
CA VAL A 38 7.88 4.28 -4.59
C VAL A 38 8.00 4.21 -3.07
N ALA A 39 8.99 3.50 -2.55
CA ALA A 39 9.33 3.50 -1.13
C ALA A 39 9.58 4.92 -0.58
N LYS A 40 10.32 5.77 -1.32
CA LYS A 40 10.57 7.17 -0.93
C LYS A 40 9.28 8.01 -0.98
N ALA A 41 8.37 7.72 -1.91
CA ALA A 41 7.08 8.42 -2.01
C ALA A 41 6.17 8.11 -0.81
N ILE A 42 6.12 6.85 -0.37
CA ILE A 42 5.13 6.40 0.61
C ILE A 42 5.62 6.43 2.06
N ARG A 43 6.94 6.56 2.32
CA ARG A 43 7.50 6.47 3.69
C ARG A 43 6.82 7.40 4.71
N LEU A 44 6.61 8.67 4.34
CA LEU A 44 5.99 9.66 5.22
C LEU A 44 4.51 9.33 5.44
N ALA A 45 3.81 8.93 4.38
CA ALA A 45 2.42 8.51 4.47
C ALA A 45 2.26 7.28 5.36
N ALA A 46 3.16 6.31 5.26
CA ALA A 46 3.17 5.11 6.09
C ALA A 46 3.42 5.46 7.57
N LEU A 47 4.44 6.27 7.87
CA LEU A 47 4.71 6.70 9.25
C LEU A 47 3.51 7.41 9.88
N LEU A 48 2.94 8.39 9.17
CA LEU A 48 1.79 9.15 9.66
C LEU A 48 0.54 8.26 9.79
N SER A 49 0.34 7.32 8.88
CA SER A 49 -0.73 6.32 8.99
C SER A 49 -0.57 5.47 10.25
N GLY A 50 0.64 4.95 10.50
CA GLY A 50 0.93 4.17 11.70
C GLY A 50 0.68 4.96 12.99
N LEU A 51 1.19 6.19 13.07
CA LEU A 51 0.95 7.08 14.22
C LEU A 51 -0.54 7.38 14.42
N LEU A 52 -1.27 7.67 13.35
CA LEU A 52 -2.70 7.96 13.43
C LEU A 52 -3.51 6.74 13.88
N ILE A 53 -3.18 5.54 13.38
CA ILE A 53 -3.82 4.30 13.82
C ILE A 53 -3.57 4.09 15.32
N ILE A 54 -2.32 4.22 15.78
CA ILE A 54 -1.97 4.07 17.19
C ILE A 54 -2.75 5.08 18.03
N PHE A 55 -2.72 6.36 17.65
CA PHE A 55 -3.41 7.42 18.36
C PHE A 55 -4.93 7.19 18.44
N ILE A 56 -5.58 6.89 17.32
CA ILE A 56 -7.03 6.63 17.26
C ILE A 56 -7.39 5.41 18.11
N SER A 57 -6.64 4.31 17.99
CA SER A 57 -6.88 3.11 18.77
C SER A 57 -6.68 3.34 20.27
N THR A 58 -5.68 4.12 20.67
CA THR A 58 -5.46 4.49 22.07
C THR A 58 -6.58 5.37 22.60
N VAL A 59 -7.01 6.40 21.86
CA VAL A 59 -8.13 7.27 22.25
C VAL A 59 -9.41 6.45 22.39
N LEU A 60 -9.70 5.58 21.42
CA LEU A 60 -10.88 4.71 21.46
C LEU A 60 -10.83 3.75 22.66
N TYR A 61 -9.65 3.21 22.99
CA TYR A 61 -9.47 2.36 24.17
C TYR A 61 -9.75 3.11 25.47
N LEU A 62 -9.25 4.34 25.61
CA LEU A 62 -9.51 5.18 26.78
C LEU A 62 -10.99 5.52 26.92
N LEU A 63 -11.67 5.81 25.80
CA LEU A 63 -13.11 6.05 25.80
C LEU A 63 -13.89 4.80 26.21
N ILE A 64 -13.54 3.62 25.68
CA ILE A 64 -14.19 2.36 26.08
C ILE A 64 -14.00 2.12 27.58
N ARG A 65 -12.80 2.37 28.10
CA ARG A 65 -12.52 2.25 29.54
C ARG A 65 -13.33 3.22 30.39
N GLN A 66 -13.56 4.45 29.90
CA GLN A 66 -14.33 5.46 30.60
C GLN A 66 -15.84 5.16 30.60
N TYR A 67 -16.40 4.76 29.47
CA TYR A 67 -17.84 4.51 29.30
C TYR A 67 -18.26 3.05 29.54
N GLY A 68 -17.30 2.15 29.80
CA GLY A 68 -17.50 0.72 30.02
C GLY A 68 -17.64 -0.10 28.74
N SER A 69 -18.35 0.40 27.73
CA SER A 69 -18.45 -0.25 26.42
C SER A 69 -18.65 0.75 25.28
N TYR A 70 -18.40 0.32 24.05
CA TYR A 70 -18.64 1.13 22.86
C TYR A 70 -20.12 1.54 22.69
N HIS A 71 -21.05 0.64 23.06
CA HIS A 71 -22.48 0.88 22.92
C HIS A 71 -23.03 1.90 23.93
N LEU A 72 -22.37 2.03 25.09
CA LEU A 72 -22.74 2.98 26.13
C LEU A 72 -22.21 4.41 25.87
N MET A 73 -21.39 4.60 24.84
CA MET A 73 -20.87 5.92 24.50
C MET A 73 -21.99 6.87 24.03
N PRO A 74 -22.02 8.13 24.52
CA PRO A 74 -22.93 9.15 24.03
C PRO A 74 -22.85 9.27 22.50
N GLY A 75 -24.02 9.44 21.86
CA GLY A 75 -24.09 9.51 20.39
C GLY A 75 -23.22 10.62 19.79
N GLN A 76 -23.11 11.76 20.49
CA GLN A 76 -22.24 12.88 20.08
C GLN A 76 -20.77 12.48 20.05
N THR A 77 -20.27 11.78 21.08
CA THR A 77 -18.88 11.30 21.14
C THR A 77 -18.57 10.33 20.02
N ARG A 78 -19.48 9.40 19.71
CA ARG A 78 -19.34 8.48 18.58
C ARG A 78 -19.29 9.21 17.24
N LEU A 79 -20.15 10.21 17.04
CA LEU A 79 -20.16 11.03 15.83
C LEU A 79 -18.83 11.76 15.64
N TYR A 80 -18.30 12.41 16.67
CA TYR A 80 -17.00 13.10 16.61
C TYR A 80 -15.86 12.14 16.30
N LEU A 81 -15.88 10.93 16.88
CA LEU A 81 -14.89 9.90 16.60
C LEU A 81 -14.92 9.46 15.13
N TYR A 82 -16.11 9.23 14.57
CA TYR A 82 -16.25 8.89 13.15
C TYR A 82 -15.82 10.03 12.22
N LEU A 83 -16.18 11.27 12.52
CA LEU A 83 -15.71 12.44 11.76
C LEU A 83 -14.18 12.54 11.79
N TYR A 84 -13.57 12.33 12.96
CA TYR A 84 -12.13 12.36 13.09
C TYR A 84 -11.45 11.25 12.28
N ILE A 85 -11.97 10.02 12.33
CA ILE A 85 -11.47 8.89 11.52
C ILE A 85 -11.60 9.19 10.03
N ALA A 86 -12.76 9.69 9.59
CA ALA A 86 -12.98 10.04 8.18
C ALA A 86 -12.01 11.12 7.70
N LEU A 87 -11.79 12.17 8.48
CA LEU A 87 -10.83 13.23 8.18
C LEU A 87 -9.39 12.68 8.13
N ALA A 88 -9.01 11.80 9.06
CA ALA A 88 -7.68 11.18 9.08
C ALA A 88 -7.45 10.32 7.82
N ILE A 89 -8.45 9.55 7.39
CA ILE A 89 -8.38 8.75 6.15
C ILE A 89 -8.22 9.65 4.93
N ILE A 90 -9.04 10.71 4.81
CA ILE A 90 -8.93 11.67 3.71
C ILE A 90 -7.55 12.33 3.70
N PHE A 91 -7.05 12.75 4.86
CA PHE A 91 -5.74 13.37 5.00
C PHE A 91 -4.61 12.44 4.52
N ILE A 92 -4.61 11.17 4.96
CA ILE A 92 -3.64 10.16 4.52
C ILE A 92 -3.75 9.93 3.01
N ALA A 93 -4.97 9.81 2.47
CA ALA A 93 -5.20 9.58 1.05
C ALA A 93 -4.65 10.72 0.19
N VAL A 94 -4.93 11.97 0.57
CA VAL A 94 -4.41 13.17 -0.11
C VAL A 94 -2.89 13.22 -0.02
N LEU A 95 -2.31 12.93 1.14
CA LEU A 95 -0.86 12.94 1.35
C LEU A 95 -0.18 11.87 0.51
N LYS A 96 -0.74 10.65 0.46
CA LYS A 96 -0.26 9.56 -0.41
C LYS A 96 -0.31 10.00 -1.87
N LEU A 97 -1.45 10.52 -2.33
CA LEU A 97 -1.61 10.95 -3.73
C LEU A 97 -0.63 12.05 -4.13
N ARG A 98 -0.47 13.07 -3.27
CA ARG A 98 0.49 14.16 -3.48
C ARG A 98 1.92 13.64 -3.54
N SER A 99 2.30 12.72 -2.67
CA SER A 99 3.65 12.15 -2.68
C SER A 99 3.94 11.33 -3.93
N PHE A 100 2.98 10.55 -4.41
CA PHE A 100 3.10 9.84 -5.68
C PHE A 100 3.22 10.79 -6.87
N LEU A 101 2.35 11.79 -6.96
CA LEU A 101 2.40 12.79 -8.04
C LEU A 101 3.71 13.57 -8.04
N ARG A 102 4.20 13.97 -6.87
CA ARG A 102 5.49 14.66 -6.77
C ARG A 102 6.62 13.80 -7.32
N LYS A 103 6.69 12.51 -6.94
CA LYS A 103 7.72 11.59 -7.43
C LYS A 103 7.58 11.24 -8.91
N ALA A 104 6.35 11.12 -9.41
CA ALA A 104 6.12 10.92 -10.84
C ALA A 104 6.62 12.14 -11.66
N ARG A 105 6.36 13.37 -11.18
CA ARG A 105 6.79 14.61 -11.84
C ARG A 105 8.29 14.88 -11.80
N GLU A 106 9.01 14.29 -10.83
CA GLU A 106 10.48 14.31 -10.82
C GLU A 106 11.07 13.51 -12.00
N ILE A 107 10.35 12.49 -12.49
CA ILE A 107 10.76 11.67 -13.64
C ILE A 107 10.30 12.32 -14.95
N ASP A 108 9.04 12.75 -15.00
CA ASP A 108 8.46 13.43 -16.16
C ASP A 108 7.43 14.49 -15.71
N SER A 109 7.78 15.75 -15.95
CA SER A 109 6.97 16.92 -15.55
C SER A 109 5.58 16.98 -16.20
N THR A 110 5.36 16.26 -17.31
CA THR A 110 4.10 16.26 -18.06
C THR A 110 3.06 15.28 -17.52
N ILE A 111 3.43 14.38 -16.60
CA ILE A 111 2.53 13.37 -16.05
C ILE A 111 1.37 14.03 -15.28
N THR A 112 0.14 13.72 -15.69
CA THR A 112 -1.08 14.12 -15.00
C THR A 112 -1.56 13.05 -14.01
N LEU A 113 -2.50 13.43 -13.12
CA LEU A 113 -3.13 12.49 -12.19
C LEU A 113 -3.87 11.36 -12.92
N ARG A 114 -4.48 11.67 -14.06
CA ARG A 114 -5.19 10.67 -14.86
C ARG A 114 -4.22 9.60 -15.39
N ASP A 115 -3.05 10.02 -15.85
CA ASP A 115 -2.03 9.10 -16.36
C ASP A 115 -1.49 8.21 -15.24
N LEU A 116 -1.27 8.77 -14.05
CA LEU A 116 -0.86 8.01 -12.87
C LEU A 116 -1.93 6.97 -12.49
N VAL A 117 -3.20 7.35 -12.44
CA VAL A 117 -4.30 6.43 -12.12
C VAL A 117 -4.43 5.35 -13.19
N ALA A 118 -4.38 5.71 -14.47
CA ALA A 118 -4.43 4.75 -15.57
C ALA A 118 -3.26 3.76 -15.53
N ALA A 119 -2.07 4.20 -15.11
CA ALA A 119 -0.90 3.34 -14.95
C ALA A 119 -1.03 2.37 -13.75
N ILE A 120 -1.68 2.78 -12.67
CA ILE A 120 -1.92 1.91 -11.49
C ILE A 120 -3.05 0.91 -11.77
N TYR A 121 -4.16 1.39 -12.32
CA TYR A 121 -5.39 0.62 -12.54
C TYR A 121 -5.36 -0.10 -13.90
N THR A 122 -4.41 -1.02 -14.05
CA THR A 122 -4.39 -1.96 -15.19
C THR A 122 -5.45 -3.05 -15.01
N SER A 123 -5.90 -3.69 -16.09
CA SER A 123 -6.85 -4.81 -16.01
C SER A 123 -6.36 -5.91 -15.07
N HIS A 124 -5.06 -6.21 -15.12
CA HIS A 124 -4.45 -7.22 -14.26
C HIS A 124 -4.43 -6.81 -12.77
N PHE A 125 -4.24 -5.51 -12.48
CA PHE A 125 -4.37 -5.00 -11.11
C PHE A 125 -5.80 -5.22 -10.58
N ILE A 126 -6.82 -4.95 -11.39
CA ILE A 126 -8.23 -5.11 -11.02
C ILE A 126 -8.57 -6.59 -10.80
N GLU A 127 -8.12 -7.48 -11.69
CA GLU A 127 -8.29 -8.95 -11.57
C GLU A 127 -7.74 -9.50 -10.26
N ILE A 128 -6.61 -8.97 -9.80
CA ILE A 128 -6.01 -9.36 -8.51
C ILE A 128 -6.76 -8.68 -7.34
N MET A 129 -7.11 -7.40 -7.44
CA MET A 129 -7.75 -6.66 -6.33
C MET A 129 -9.15 -7.13 -6.00
N ILE A 130 -10.00 -7.43 -7.00
CA ILE A 130 -11.40 -7.73 -6.75
C ILE A 130 -11.59 -8.93 -5.82
N PRO A 131 -10.95 -10.10 -6.03
CA PRO A 131 -11.08 -11.25 -5.14
C PRO A 131 -10.65 -10.93 -3.71
N PHE A 132 -9.53 -10.21 -3.54
CA PHE A 132 -9.08 -9.82 -2.20
C PHE A 132 -10.05 -8.85 -1.52
N LEU A 133 -10.63 -7.88 -2.24
CA LEU A 133 -11.63 -6.97 -1.68
C LEU A 133 -12.89 -7.72 -1.24
N ILE A 134 -13.35 -8.67 -2.06
CA ILE A 134 -14.50 -9.53 -1.72
C ILE A 134 -14.19 -10.32 -0.44
N VAL A 135 -13.02 -10.93 -0.33
CA VAL A 135 -12.62 -11.71 0.86
C VAL A 135 -12.42 -10.80 2.08
N LEU A 136 -11.82 -9.63 1.91
CA LEU A 136 -11.58 -8.65 2.98
C LEU A 136 -12.87 -8.11 3.60
N VAL A 137 -13.96 -8.04 2.82
CA VAL A 137 -15.28 -7.64 3.32
C VAL A 137 -16.10 -8.85 3.78
N GLY A 138 -16.10 -9.92 2.98
CA GLY A 138 -16.90 -11.12 3.21
C GLY A 138 -16.49 -11.89 4.46
N VAL A 139 -15.19 -12.03 4.73
CA VAL A 139 -14.71 -12.79 5.90
C VAL A 139 -15.08 -12.09 7.22
N PRO A 140 -14.84 -10.79 7.43
CA PRO A 140 -15.30 -10.09 8.62
C PRO A 140 -16.83 -10.16 8.83
N LEU A 141 -17.61 -10.01 7.75
CA LEU A 141 -19.07 -10.12 7.84
C LEU A 141 -19.50 -11.52 8.26
N TYR A 142 -18.94 -12.55 7.64
CA TYR A 142 -19.21 -13.95 7.99
C TYR A 142 -18.85 -14.24 9.45
N LEU A 143 -17.65 -13.87 9.89
CA LEU A 143 -17.19 -14.10 11.26
C LEU A 143 -18.05 -13.35 12.28
N SER A 144 -18.50 -12.14 11.96
CA SER A 144 -19.42 -11.39 12.81
C SER A 144 -20.77 -12.09 12.93
N THR A 145 -21.34 -12.60 11.84
CA THR A 145 -22.60 -13.38 11.89
C THR A 145 -22.45 -14.71 12.62
N ALA A 146 -21.24 -15.29 12.63
CA ALA A 146 -20.92 -16.53 13.33
C ALA A 146 -20.56 -16.32 14.82
N SER A 147 -20.66 -15.10 15.36
CA SER A 147 -20.26 -14.73 16.72
C SER A 147 -18.77 -15.00 17.04
N LEU A 148 -17.92 -14.96 16.02
CA LEU A 148 -16.48 -15.16 16.10
C LEU A 148 -15.73 -13.81 15.99
N ASP A 149 -16.22 -12.78 16.68
CA ASP A 149 -15.74 -11.39 16.54
C ASP A 149 -14.24 -11.25 16.81
N ARG A 150 -13.72 -12.04 17.78
CA ARG A 150 -12.29 -12.06 18.15
C ARG A 150 -11.36 -12.48 17.01
N LEU A 151 -11.89 -13.22 16.02
CA LEU A 151 -11.11 -13.71 14.87
C LEU A 151 -11.11 -12.73 13.71
N ILE A 152 -11.98 -11.71 13.72
CA ILE A 152 -12.10 -10.77 12.60
C ILE A 152 -10.76 -10.09 12.33
N LEU A 153 -10.10 -9.57 13.37
CA LEU A 153 -8.87 -8.80 13.18
C LEU A 153 -7.67 -9.65 12.73
N PRO A 154 -7.36 -10.81 13.36
CA PRO A 154 -6.29 -11.69 12.89
C PRO A 154 -6.46 -12.10 11.43
N PHE A 155 -7.67 -12.51 11.03
CA PHE A 155 -7.96 -12.88 9.64
C PHE A 155 -7.83 -11.70 8.69
N THR A 156 -8.32 -10.52 9.08
CA THR A 156 -8.18 -9.31 8.27
C THR A 156 -6.71 -8.93 8.07
N ALA A 157 -5.88 -9.03 9.12
CA ALA A 157 -4.44 -8.81 9.01
C ALA A 157 -3.77 -9.83 8.07
N ILE A 158 -4.14 -11.11 8.15
CA ILE A 158 -3.62 -12.15 7.26
C ILE A 158 -4.01 -11.87 5.79
N ILE A 159 -5.29 -11.64 5.51
CA ILE A 159 -5.80 -11.37 4.17
C ILE A 159 -5.14 -10.11 3.60
N PHE A 160 -5.02 -9.04 4.40
CA PHE A 160 -4.35 -7.82 3.97
C PHE A 160 -2.85 -8.03 3.76
N GLY A 161 -2.20 -8.86 4.57
CA GLY A 161 -0.81 -9.26 4.37
C GLY A 161 -0.60 -9.96 3.03
N LEU A 162 -1.45 -10.94 2.69
CA LEU A 162 -1.45 -11.62 1.39
C LEU A 162 -1.71 -10.65 0.23
N LEU A 163 -2.64 -9.72 0.41
CA LEU A 163 -2.90 -8.64 -0.54
C LEU A 163 -1.64 -7.79 -0.78
N CYS A 164 -0.92 -7.41 0.28
CA CYS A 164 0.34 -6.67 0.15
C CYS A 164 1.40 -7.47 -0.64
N PHE A 165 1.52 -8.78 -0.43
CA PHE A 165 2.41 -9.63 -1.22
C PHE A 165 2.00 -9.67 -2.70
N ALA A 166 0.72 -9.83 -2.99
CA ALA A 166 0.20 -9.84 -4.37
C ALA A 166 0.47 -8.50 -5.08
N ILE A 167 0.18 -7.37 -4.42
CA ILE A 167 0.47 -6.03 -4.96
C ILE A 167 1.97 -5.83 -5.14
N SER A 168 2.79 -6.29 -4.20
CA SER A 168 4.24 -6.18 -4.30
C SER A 168 4.80 -6.98 -5.48
N GLY A 169 4.24 -8.15 -5.80
CA GLY A 169 4.64 -8.94 -6.97
C GLY A 169 4.30 -8.22 -8.28
N LEU A 170 3.13 -7.58 -8.32
CA LEU A 170 2.64 -6.87 -9.50
C LEU A 170 3.36 -5.54 -9.77
N LEU A 171 3.60 -4.75 -8.71
CA LEU A 171 4.16 -3.40 -8.80
C LEU A 171 5.66 -3.34 -8.48
N TYR A 172 6.29 -4.49 -8.17
CA TYR A 172 7.69 -4.60 -7.75
C TYR A 172 8.06 -3.77 -6.50
N PHE A 173 7.09 -3.46 -5.64
CA PHE A 173 7.28 -2.62 -4.46
C PHE A 173 7.79 -3.41 -3.24
N ARG A 174 9.11 -3.58 -3.14
CA ARG A 174 9.76 -4.30 -2.01
C ARG A 174 9.32 -3.82 -0.61
N SER A 175 8.96 -2.55 -0.43
CA SER A 175 8.47 -2.02 0.86
C SER A 175 7.17 -2.67 1.34
N LEU A 176 6.29 -3.08 0.41
CA LEU A 176 5.05 -3.80 0.72
C LEU A 176 5.32 -5.24 1.18
N LEU A 177 6.45 -5.85 0.82
CA LEU A 177 6.83 -7.17 1.35
C LEU A 177 7.07 -7.11 2.86
N PHE A 178 7.70 -6.04 3.36
CA PHE A 178 7.93 -5.87 4.79
C PHE A 178 6.62 -5.68 5.55
N LEU A 179 5.71 -4.84 5.02
CA LEU A 179 4.38 -4.67 5.61
C LEU A 179 3.58 -5.97 5.57
N GLY A 180 3.56 -6.65 4.43
CA GLY A 180 2.86 -7.91 4.25
C GLY A 180 3.38 -8.99 5.20
N GLY A 181 4.70 -9.14 5.30
CA GLY A 181 5.34 -10.07 6.22
C GLY A 181 5.03 -9.76 7.69
N TRP A 182 5.06 -8.48 8.07
CA TRP A 182 4.68 -8.05 9.42
C TRP A 182 3.22 -8.39 9.74
N LEU A 183 2.30 -8.10 8.82
CA LEU A 183 0.87 -8.36 9.02
C LEU A 183 0.54 -9.86 9.07
N LEU A 184 1.21 -10.68 8.26
CA LEU A 184 1.10 -12.14 8.36
C LEU A 184 1.61 -12.62 9.73
N LEU A 185 2.80 -12.18 10.13
CA LEU A 185 3.39 -12.55 11.42
C LEU A 185 2.49 -12.16 12.58
N ALA A 186 2.01 -10.91 12.61
CA ALA A 186 1.12 -10.40 13.66
C ALA A 186 -0.22 -11.14 13.64
N GLY A 187 -0.82 -11.34 12.46
CA GLY A 187 -2.08 -12.06 12.29
C GLY A 187 -2.02 -13.50 12.81
N PHE A 188 -1.00 -14.27 12.42
CA PHE A 188 -0.79 -15.62 12.95
C PHE A 188 -0.46 -15.62 14.45
N THR A 189 0.29 -14.62 14.91
CA THR A 189 0.59 -14.47 16.34
C THR A 189 -0.68 -14.28 17.17
N PHE A 190 -1.59 -13.41 16.73
CA PHE A 190 -2.87 -13.19 17.42
C PHE A 190 -3.82 -14.38 17.28
N LEU A 191 -3.78 -15.07 16.14
CA LEU A 191 -4.62 -16.24 15.92
C LEU A 191 -4.28 -17.41 16.85
N PHE A 192 -2.99 -17.72 17.02
CA PHE A 192 -2.56 -18.92 17.75
C PHE A 192 -2.09 -18.66 19.18
N TRP A 193 -1.35 -17.58 19.42
CA TRP A 193 -0.70 -17.35 20.72
C TRP A 193 -1.46 -16.35 21.61
N LEU A 194 -2.14 -15.36 21.03
CA LEU A 194 -2.76 -14.26 21.78
C LEU A 194 -4.25 -14.01 21.44
N PRO A 195 -5.12 -15.04 21.39
CA PRO A 195 -6.52 -14.86 21.00
C PRO A 195 -7.36 -14.05 22.01
N GLY A 196 -6.87 -13.88 23.24
CA GLY A 196 -7.54 -13.11 24.30
C GLY A 196 -7.13 -11.63 24.37
N LEU A 197 -6.21 -11.18 23.52
CA LEU A 197 -5.76 -9.79 23.53
C LEU A 197 -6.88 -8.86 23.06
N HIS A 198 -7.07 -7.72 23.73
CA HIS A 198 -8.08 -6.74 23.34
C HIS A 198 -7.86 -6.29 21.88
N GLU A 199 -8.95 -6.22 21.10
CA GLU A 199 -8.92 -5.99 19.65
C GLU A 199 -8.15 -4.72 19.24
N LEU A 200 -8.32 -3.63 19.99
CA LEU A 200 -7.59 -2.38 19.77
C LEU A 200 -6.06 -2.52 19.90
N PHE A 201 -5.56 -3.35 20.81
CA PHE A 201 -4.12 -3.62 20.88
C PHE A 201 -3.66 -4.46 19.69
N GLN A 202 -4.49 -5.38 19.22
CA GLN A 202 -4.19 -6.13 18.01
C GLN A 202 -4.08 -5.18 16.80
N VAL A 203 -4.95 -4.17 16.68
CA VAL A 203 -4.88 -3.12 15.62
C VAL A 203 -3.58 -2.31 15.71
N ILE A 204 -3.24 -1.87 16.92
CA ILE A 204 -2.01 -1.10 17.19
C ILE A 204 -0.78 -1.89 16.75
N ILE A 205 -0.68 -3.16 17.14
CA ILE A 205 0.50 -3.98 16.87
C ILE A 205 0.54 -4.46 15.42
N SER A 206 -0.58 -4.88 14.85
CA SER A 206 -0.62 -5.33 13.45
C SER A 206 -0.44 -4.16 12.48
N PHE A 207 -1.44 -3.29 12.37
CA PHE A 207 -1.46 -2.21 11.39
C PHE A 207 -0.62 -1.02 11.85
N GLY A 208 -0.77 -0.56 13.09
CA GLY A 208 -0.04 0.61 13.61
C GLY A 208 1.48 0.45 13.50
N LEU A 209 2.04 -0.56 14.18
CA LEU A 209 3.47 -0.85 14.12
C LEU A 209 3.91 -1.32 12.73
N GLY A 210 3.07 -2.06 11.99
CA GLY A 210 3.41 -2.49 10.63
C GLY A 210 3.69 -1.31 9.70
N PHE A 211 2.83 -0.29 9.73
CA PHE A 211 3.02 0.94 8.96
C PHE A 211 4.22 1.76 9.45
N LEU A 212 4.50 1.78 10.75
CA LEU A 212 5.71 2.41 11.29
C LEU A 212 6.98 1.71 10.81
N VAL A 213 7.03 0.38 10.88
CA VAL A 213 8.17 -0.43 10.42
C VAL A 213 8.41 -0.21 8.93
N MET A 214 7.34 -0.24 8.12
CA MET A 214 7.42 0.05 6.69
C MET A 214 7.98 1.45 6.42
N GLY A 215 7.49 2.47 7.15
CA GLY A 215 7.96 3.84 7.03
C GLY A 215 9.43 3.99 7.41
N ALA A 216 9.83 3.43 8.55
CA ALA A 216 11.21 3.45 9.05
C ALA A 216 12.18 2.72 8.11
N ALA A 217 11.81 1.54 7.61
CA ALA A 217 12.59 0.79 6.62
C ALA A 217 12.80 1.60 5.33
N GLY A 218 11.79 2.40 4.93
CA GLY A 218 11.89 3.33 3.81
C GLY A 218 12.94 4.43 4.01
N TYR A 219 13.11 4.94 5.24
CA TYR A 219 14.13 5.95 5.56
C TYR A 219 15.55 5.35 5.59
N ILE A 220 15.72 4.20 6.26
CA ILE A 220 17.03 3.53 6.38
C ILE A 220 17.59 3.17 5.01
N ARG A 221 16.72 2.75 4.08
CA ARG A 221 17.16 2.40 2.73
C ARG A 221 17.55 3.62 1.91
N SER A 222 16.77 4.69 1.99
CA SER A 222 17.08 5.93 1.25
C SER A 222 18.42 6.55 1.64
N SER A 223 18.84 6.43 2.90
CA SER A 223 20.11 7.00 3.38
C SER A 223 21.34 6.20 2.97
N ARG A 224 21.18 5.01 2.37
CA ARG A 224 22.31 4.20 1.85
C ARG A 224 22.58 4.43 0.36
N GLU A 225 21.65 5.07 -0.33
CA GLU A 225 21.71 5.32 -1.78
C GLU A 225 22.15 6.78 -2.08
N GLU A 226 22.32 7.62 -1.05
CA GLU A 226 22.92 8.96 -1.09
C GLU A 226 24.38 8.88 -0.63
#